data_AF-A0A4Q5HCI2-F1
#
_entry.id   AF-A0A4Q5HCI2-F1
#
_cell.length_a   1.000
_cell.length_b   1.000
_cell.length_c   1.000
_cell.angle_alpha   90.00
_cell.angle_beta   90.00
_cell.angle_gamma   90.00
#
_symmetry.space_group_name_H-M   'P 1'
#
loop_
_entity.id
_entity.type
_entity.pdbx_description
1 polymer ?
#
loop_
_entity_poly.entity_id
_entity_poly.type
_entity_poly.pdbx_seq_one_letter_code
_entity_poly.pdbx_strand_id
1 'polypeptide(L)'
;MAFTMFAETKRFLFFQWNNATFKSSSSFGFYDKRKQIFMGTKKLRDDLNTQISIPLRWMFSYSQKDKKEYMIGKIEPYELPEEILQRENIDSEGNLVMIMIRLKDE
;
A
#
# COMPACT_ATOMS: atom_id res chain seq x y z
N MET A 1 -21.04 -4.27 0.09
CA MET A 1 -19.57 -4.07 0.13
C MET A 1 -19.13 -3.78 -1.29
N ALA A 2 -18.47 -2.66 -1.54
CA ALA A 2 -18.02 -2.29 -2.89
C ALA A 2 -16.50 -2.39 -2.96
N PHE A 3 -15.99 -3.05 -4.00
CA PHE A 3 -14.57 -3.22 -4.25
C PHE A 3 -14.19 -2.38 -5.47
N THR A 4 -13.18 -1.55 -5.33
CA THR A 4 -12.57 -0.81 -6.43
C THR A 4 -11.19 -1.41 -6.66
N MET A 5 -11.01 -2.04 -7.82
CA MET A 5 -9.73 -2.59 -8.22
C MET A 5 -8.80 -1.44 -8.63
N PHE A 6 -7.63 -1.37 -8.02
CA PHE A 6 -6.62 -0.35 -8.30
C PHE A 6 -5.55 -0.87 -9.25
N ALA A 7 -5.13 -2.12 -9.05
CA ALA A 7 -4.16 -2.76 -9.93
C ALA A 7 -4.43 -4.27 -9.99
N GLU A 8 -4.30 -4.81 -11.19
CA GLU A 8 -4.32 -6.25 -11.43
C GLU A 8 -2.98 -6.66 -12.04
N THR A 9 -2.35 -7.66 -11.45
CA THR A 9 -1.08 -8.22 -11.89
C THR A 9 -1.25 -9.73 -12.13
N LYS A 10 -0.24 -10.40 -12.67
CA LYS A 10 -0.28 -11.87 -12.82
C LYS A 10 -0.25 -12.59 -11.48
N ARG A 11 0.42 -12.00 -10.47
CA ARG A 11 0.58 -12.60 -9.13
C ARG A 11 -0.49 -12.18 -8.15
N PHE A 12 -1.01 -10.95 -8.23
CA PHE A 12 -1.95 -10.44 -7.24
C PHE A 12 -2.95 -9.41 -7.78
N LEU A 13 -4.01 -9.19 -7.02
CA LEU A 13 -4.90 -8.04 -7.17
C LEU A 13 -4.66 -7.09 -6.01
N PHE A 14 -4.62 -5.79 -6.30
CA PHE A 14 -4.70 -4.75 -5.29
C PHE A 14 -6.03 -4.02 -5.43
N PHE A 15 -6.74 -3.91 -4.33
CA PHE A 15 -8.05 -3.28 -4.32
C PHE A 15 -8.29 -2.52 -3.04
N GLN A 16 -9.11 -1.49 -3.16
CA GLN A 16 -9.76 -0.84 -2.05
C GLN A 16 -11.14 -1.48 -1.88
N TRP A 17 -11.58 -1.65 -0.65
CA TRP A 17 -12.99 -1.88 -0.38
C TRP A 17 -13.55 -0.84 0.56
N ASN A 18 -14.77 -0.42 0.25
CA ASN A 18 -15.57 0.47 1.08
C ASN A 18 -16.67 -0.36 1.74
N ASN A 19 -16.71 -0.33 3.07
CA ASN A 19 -17.83 -0.89 3.81
C ASN A 19 -18.86 0.22 4.05
N ALA A 20 -20.01 0.16 3.38
CA ALA A 20 -21.05 1.19 3.41
C ALA A 20 -21.61 1.45 4.82
N THR A 21 -21.42 0.54 5.77
CA THR A 21 -21.86 0.67 7.17
C THR A 21 -20.97 1.61 8.00
N PHE A 22 -19.71 1.84 7.59
CA PHE A 22 -18.76 2.72 8.28
C PHE A 22 -18.36 3.86 7.34
N LYS A 23 -18.98 5.03 7.53
CA LYS A 23 -18.88 6.23 6.68
C LYS A 23 -17.47 6.83 6.48
N SER A 24 -16.38 6.25 6.99
CA SER A 24 -15.07 6.92 7.01
C SER A 24 -13.83 6.05 6.87
N SER A 25 -13.93 4.73 6.72
CA SER A 25 -12.75 3.87 6.58
C SER A 25 -12.79 3.07 5.30
N SER A 26 -12.08 3.53 4.27
CA SER A 26 -11.70 2.62 3.19
C SER A 26 -10.55 1.74 3.65
N SER A 27 -10.57 0.50 3.20
CA SER A 27 -9.54 -0.50 3.51
C SER A 27 -8.88 -0.96 2.23
N PHE A 28 -7.63 -1.40 2.32
CA PHE A 28 -6.88 -1.92 1.17
C PHE A 28 -6.50 -3.37 1.42
N GLY A 29 -6.41 -4.13 0.32
CA GLY A 29 -5.95 -5.50 0.40
C GLY A 29 -5.27 -5.98 -0.86
N PHE A 30 -4.48 -7.02 -0.65
CA PHE A 30 -3.89 -7.85 -1.67
C PHE A 30 -4.65 -9.16 -1.75
N TYR A 31 -4.92 -9.61 -2.96
CA TYR A 31 -5.30 -10.99 -3.22
C TYR A 31 -4.16 -11.68 -3.94
N ASP A 32 -3.50 -12.63 -3.29
CA ASP A 32 -2.52 -13.49 -3.94
C ASP A 32 -3.26 -14.52 -4.82
N LYS A 33 -3.10 -14.43 -6.14
CA LYS A 33 -3.77 -15.32 -7.10
C LYS A 33 -3.30 -16.77 -7.05
N ARG A 34 -2.04 -17.04 -6.66
CA ARG A 34 -1.56 -18.43 -6.58
C ARG A 34 -1.98 -19.10 -5.29
N LYS A 35 -1.90 -18.37 -4.17
CA LYS A 35 -2.30 -18.92 -2.87
C LYS A 35 -3.81 -18.83 -2.63
N GLN A 36 -4.50 -18.00 -3.42
CA GLN A 36 -5.90 -17.64 -3.23
C GLN A 36 -6.19 -17.05 -1.84
N ILE A 37 -5.19 -16.37 -1.27
CA ILE A 37 -5.29 -15.76 0.06
C ILE A 37 -5.52 -14.26 -0.11
N PHE A 38 -6.49 -13.77 0.65
CA PHE A 38 -6.73 -12.36 0.84
C PHE A 38 -6.02 -11.88 2.10
N MET A 39 -5.18 -10.85 1.94
CA MET A 39 -4.61 -10.08 3.04
C MET A 39 -5.11 -8.67 2.90
N GLY A 40 -6.02 -8.28 3.77
CA GLY A 40 -6.57 -6.95 3.76
C GLY A 40 -6.69 -6.43 5.16
N THR A 41 -6.35 -5.16 5.32
CA THR A 41 -6.44 -4.49 6.61
C THR A 41 -7.10 -3.11 6.48
N LYS A 42 -7.79 -2.72 7.55
CA LYS A 42 -8.31 -1.36 7.74
C LYS A 42 -7.18 -0.33 7.89
N LYS A 43 -5.99 -0.78 8.29
CA LYS A 43 -4.76 0.01 8.47
C LYS A 43 -3.57 -0.87 8.08
N LEU A 44 -2.89 -0.59 6.96
CA LEU A 44 -1.69 -1.32 6.50
C LEU A 44 -0.62 -1.53 7.59
N ARG A 45 -0.65 -0.68 8.62
CA ARG A 45 0.12 -0.78 9.86
C ARG A 45 0.04 -2.15 10.55
N ASP A 46 -1.14 -2.76 10.60
CA ASP A 46 -1.40 -3.91 11.48
C ASP A 46 -0.91 -5.24 10.87
N ASP A 47 -0.87 -5.36 9.54
CA ASP A 47 -0.53 -6.63 8.85
C ASP A 47 0.92 -6.69 8.32
N LEU A 48 1.56 -5.54 8.04
CA LEU A 48 2.91 -5.53 7.46
C LEU A 48 4.02 -5.37 8.50
N ASN A 49 3.70 -5.21 9.78
CA ASN A 49 4.63 -4.78 10.84
C ASN A 49 5.42 -3.50 10.47
N THR A 50 4.94 -2.77 9.45
CA THR A 50 5.47 -1.49 9.02
C THR A 50 4.73 -0.45 9.82
N GLN A 51 5.43 0.40 10.56
CA GLN A 51 4.83 1.49 11.34
C GLN A 51 4.11 2.56 10.47
N ILE A 52 4.00 2.32 9.15
CA ILE A 52 3.36 3.18 8.15
C ILE A 52 1.86 2.97 8.14
N SER A 53 1.11 4.01 8.53
CA SER A 53 -0.28 4.13 8.14
C SER A 53 -0.35 4.69 6.73
N ILE A 54 -0.72 3.88 5.75
CA ILE A 54 -0.92 4.34 4.36
C ILE A 54 -2.26 5.10 4.28
N PRO A 55 -2.25 6.43 4.14
CA PRO A 55 -3.46 7.22 3.95
C PRO A 55 -4.09 6.95 2.58
N LEU A 56 -5.41 7.09 2.55
CA LEU A 56 -6.25 6.86 1.37
C LEU A 56 -6.02 7.84 0.22
N ARG A 57 -5.34 8.95 0.47
CA ARG A 57 -5.03 9.98 -0.54
C ARG A 57 -3.77 9.68 -1.34
N TRP A 58 -3.00 8.65 -0.98
CA TRP A 58 -1.78 8.32 -1.70
C TRP A 58 -2.11 7.73 -3.08
N MET A 59 -1.53 8.33 -4.10
CA MET A 59 -1.69 7.86 -5.47
C MET A 59 -0.72 6.70 -5.71
N PHE A 60 -1.28 5.54 -6.02
CA PHE A 60 -0.53 4.35 -6.38
C PHE A 60 -0.53 4.15 -7.90
N SER A 61 0.62 3.73 -8.41
CA SER A 61 0.83 3.33 -9.80
C SER A 61 1.39 1.92 -9.84
N TYR A 62 1.13 1.21 -10.94
CA TYR A 62 1.68 -0.13 -11.15
C TYR A 62 3.00 -0.06 -11.91
N SER A 63 3.96 -0.90 -11.52
CA SER A 63 5.23 -1.04 -12.22
C SER A 63 5.74 -2.48 -12.19
N GLN A 64 6.37 -2.91 -13.28
CA GLN A 64 7.01 -4.22 -13.38
C GLN A 64 8.49 -4.05 -13.67
N LYS A 65 9.35 -4.64 -12.84
CA LYS A 65 10.80 -4.64 -13.01
C LYS A 65 11.37 -6.01 -12.67
N ASP A 66 12.24 -6.56 -13.51
CA ASP A 66 12.89 -7.85 -13.28
C ASP A 66 11.92 -9.00 -12.96
N LYS A 67 10.79 -9.06 -13.69
CA LYS A 67 9.66 -10.00 -13.48
C LYS A 67 8.95 -9.88 -12.12
N LYS A 68 9.32 -8.90 -11.29
CA LYS A 68 8.66 -8.58 -10.03
C LYS A 68 7.63 -7.48 -10.27
N GLU A 69 6.47 -7.67 -9.66
CA GLU A 69 5.31 -6.80 -9.79
C GLU A 69 5.23 -5.90 -8.54
N TYR A 70 5.26 -4.59 -8.76
CA TYR A 70 5.30 -3.58 -7.70
C TYR A 70 4.13 -2.63 -7.81
N MET A 71 3.67 -2.17 -6.65
CA MET A 71 2.87 -1.00 -6.51
C MET A 71 3.77 0.14 -6.02
N ILE A 72 3.78 1.25 -6.75
CA ILE A 72 4.60 2.42 -6.44
C ILE A 72 3.67 3.55 -5.98
N GLY A 73 3.83 3.98 -4.73
CA GLY A 73 3.22 5.19 -4.20
C GLY A 73 4.22 6.35 -4.21
N LYS A 74 3.76 7.54 -4.59
CA LYS A 74 4.53 8.79 -4.44
C LYS A 74 3.92 9.61 -3.31
N ILE A 75 4.76 10.03 -2.37
CA ILE A 75 4.32 10.52 -1.06
C ILE A 75 5.16 11.71 -0.67
N GLU A 76 4.50 12.72 -0.12
CA GLU A 76 5.22 13.84 0.48
C GLU A 76 5.87 13.40 1.79
N PRO A 77 7.15 13.71 2.05
CA PRO A 77 7.87 13.20 3.21
C PRO A 77 7.18 13.47 4.54
N TYR A 78 6.59 14.65 4.74
CA TYR A 78 5.86 15.01 5.97
C TYR A 78 4.65 14.11 6.28
N GLU A 79 4.19 13.31 5.32
CA GLU A 79 3.12 12.32 5.54
C GLU A 79 3.62 11.00 6.14
N LEU A 80 4.95 10.80 6.18
CA LEU A 80 5.55 9.62 6.76
C LEU A 80 5.59 9.73 8.30
N PRO A 81 5.48 8.60 9.02
CA PRO A 81 5.72 8.56 10.45
C PRO A 81 7.12 9.10 10.80
N GLU A 82 7.22 9.84 11.90
CA GLU A 82 8.48 10.43 12.36
C GLU A 82 9.56 9.37 12.59
N GLU A 83 9.18 8.17 13.05
CA GLU A 83 10.14 7.07 13.25
C GLU A 83 10.81 6.65 11.95
N ILE A 84 10.13 6.77 10.81
CA ILE A 84 10.66 6.41 9.49
C ILE A 84 11.50 7.54 8.92
N LEU A 85 11.05 8.80 9.10
CA LEU A 85 11.83 9.97 8.74
C LEU A 85 13.20 9.93 9.43
N GLN A 86 13.23 9.66 10.74
CA GLN A 86 14.47 9.56 11.50
C GLN A 86 15.31 8.33 11.11
N ARG A 87 14.69 7.16 11.02
CA ARG A 87 15.39 5.90 10.69
C ARG A 87 16.06 5.94 9.32
N GLU A 88 15.37 6.48 8.32
CA GLU A 88 15.84 6.53 6.94
C GLU A 88 16.50 7.89 6.60
N ASN A 89 16.64 8.78 7.59
CA ASN A 89 17.22 10.12 7.47
C ASN A 89 16.60 10.96 6.33
N ILE A 90 15.27 11.01 6.31
CA ILE A 90 14.47 11.74 5.32
C ILE A 90 14.06 13.10 5.91
N ASP A 91 14.30 14.16 5.16
CA ASP A 91 13.80 15.51 5.48
C ASP A 91 12.29 15.59 5.19
N SER A 92 11.50 16.03 6.18
CA SER A 92 10.05 16.21 6.05
C SER A 92 9.65 17.24 4.99
N GLU A 93 10.53 18.20 4.68
CA GLU A 93 10.33 19.21 3.63
C GLU A 93 11.12 18.88 2.35
N GLY A 94 11.70 17.69 2.29
CA GLY A 94 12.52 17.22 1.17
C GLY A 94 11.72 16.78 -0.06
N ASN A 95 12.42 16.10 -0.97
CA ASN A 95 11.82 15.58 -2.20
C ASN A 95 10.82 14.45 -1.92
N LEU A 96 9.85 14.27 -2.83
CA LEU A 96 8.92 13.15 -2.85
C LEU A 96 9.61 11.80 -2.60
N VAL A 97 9.03 11.02 -1.68
CA VAL A 97 9.46 9.65 -1.39
C VAL A 97 8.66 8.68 -2.25
N MET A 98 9.35 7.71 -2.83
CA MET A 98 8.70 6.57 -3.50
C MET A 98 8.64 5.37 -2.56
N ILE A 99 7.44 4.88 -2.29
CA ILE A 99 7.25 3.60 -1.61
C ILE A 99 6.94 2.53 -2.65
N MET A 100 7.67 1.43 -2.60
CA MET A 100 7.45 0.26 -3.45
C MET A 100 6.93 -0.90 -2.61
N ILE A 101 5.71 -1.34 -2.89
CA ILE A 101 5.07 -2.48 -2.22
C ILE A 101 5.00 -3.64 -3.19
N ARG A 102 5.41 -4.83 -2.75
CA ARG A 102 5.24 -6.07 -3.49
C ARG A 102 4.92 -7.21 -2.55
N LEU A 103 4.30 -8.27 -3.08
CA LEU A 103 4.31 -9.56 -2.40
C LEU A 103 5.73 -10.13 -2.43
N LYS A 104 6.24 -10.55 -1.26
CA LYS A 104 7.52 -11.23 -1.16
C LYS A 104 7.42 -12.59 -1.85
N ASP A 105 8.46 -12.95 -2.59
CA ASP A 105 8.66 -14.34 -3.01
C ASP A 105 9.01 -15.16 -1.76
N GLU A 106 8.44 -16.37 -1.63
CA GLU A 106 8.81 -17.29 -0.54
C GLU A 106 10.30 -17.64 -0.56
#